data_AF-A0A1J3IEY2-F1
#
_entry.id   AF-A0A1J3IEY2-F1
#
_cell.length_a   1.000
_cell.length_b   1.000
_cell.length_c   1.000
_cell.angle_alpha   90.00
_cell.angle_beta   90.00
_cell.angle_gamma   90.00
#
_symmetry.space_group_name_H-M   'P 1'
#
loop_
_entity.id
_entity.type
_entity.pdbx_description
1 polymer ?
#
loop_
_entity_poly.entity_id
_entity_poly.type
_entity_poly.pdbx_seq_one_letter_code
_entity_poly.pdbx_strand_id
1 'polypeptide(L)'
;VHAGDRAGGSNPVKGDLLVIVGATLYAVCNVSQEFLVTTGDRIELMSFVGLFGALIGAIQVSIFERGVLKSIDWSSGVGLRYLGIAIAWFLFYSLLTVLLKASGSAMFTLSLLTSDMWAVLIRIFAYHEKVDWL
;
A
#
# COMPACT_ATOMS: atom_id res chain seq x y z
N VAL A 1 -4.52 24.97 10.54
CA VAL A 1 -3.80 26.05 9.81
C VAL A 1 -2.59 25.45 9.08
N HIS A 2 -2.34 25.82 7.81
CA HIS A 2 -1.38 25.25 6.83
C HIS A 2 -1.96 24.37 5.70
N ALA A 3 -3.23 24.53 5.33
CA ALA A 3 -3.74 24.04 4.04
C ALA A 3 -3.22 24.89 2.85
N GLY A 4 -2.92 26.17 3.07
CA GLY A 4 -2.48 27.11 2.03
C GLY A 4 -1.05 26.90 1.51
N ASP A 5 -0.21 26.12 2.20
CA ASP A 5 1.22 25.96 1.87
C ASP A 5 1.54 24.63 1.18
N ARG A 6 0.54 23.73 1.03
CA ARG A 6 0.71 22.44 0.33
C ARG A 6 0.43 22.51 -1.17
N ALA A 7 -0.15 23.62 -1.65
CA ALA A 7 -0.40 23.87 -3.07
C ALA A 7 0.87 24.30 -3.85
N GLY A 8 2.01 24.43 -3.16
CA GLY A 8 3.28 24.89 -3.73
C GLY A 8 4.21 23.78 -4.23
N GLY A 9 3.68 22.68 -4.78
CA GLY A 9 4.51 21.71 -5.49
C GLY A 9 5.06 22.33 -6.78
N SER A 10 6.33 22.10 -7.13
CA SER A 10 6.98 22.73 -8.30
C SER A 10 6.24 22.54 -9.64
N ASN A 11 5.31 21.58 -9.74
CA ASN A 11 4.43 21.38 -10.90
C ASN A 11 3.15 20.60 -10.50
N PRO A 12 2.10 21.27 -9.99
CA PRO A 12 0.90 20.60 -9.46
C PRO A 12 0.20 19.70 -10.50
N VAL A 13 0.17 20.13 -11.76
CA VAL A 13 -0.39 19.36 -12.88
C VAL A 13 0.30 18.00 -13.09
N LYS A 14 1.61 17.90 -12.84
CA LYS A 14 2.32 16.60 -12.92
C LYS A 14 1.92 15.69 -11.76
N GLY A 15 1.68 16.26 -10.58
CA GLY A 15 1.18 15.54 -9.42
C GLY A 15 -0.21 14.97 -9.68
N ASP A 16 -1.13 15.80 -10.15
CA ASP A 16 -2.50 15.38 -10.46
C ASP A 16 -2.53 14.28 -11.53
N LEU A 17 -1.73 14.41 -12.59
CA LEU A 17 -1.61 13.38 -13.62
C LEU A 17 -1.08 12.06 -13.03
N LEU A 18 -0.07 12.13 -12.16
CA LEU A 18 0.54 10.95 -11.54
C LEU A 18 -0.45 10.25 -10.59
N VAL A 19 -1.29 11.01 -9.89
CA VAL A 19 -2.37 10.49 -9.05
C VAL A 19 -3.43 9.78 -9.89
N ILE A 20 -3.89 10.39 -10.99
CA ILE A 20 -4.89 9.78 -11.89
C ILE A 20 -4.35 8.48 -12.50
N VAL A 21 -3.10 8.51 -12.98
CA VAL A 21 -2.44 7.32 -13.53
C VAL A 21 -2.31 6.24 -12.45
N GLY A 22 -1.88 6.60 -11.24
CA GLY A 22 -1.76 5.66 -10.12
C GLY A 22 -3.10 5.03 -9.72
N ALA A 23 -4.17 5.84 -9.63
CA ALA A 23 -5.51 5.37 -9.30
C ALA A 23 -6.07 4.43 -10.39
N THR A 24 -5.84 4.75 -11.66
CA THR A 24 -6.27 3.92 -12.79
C THR A 24 -5.54 2.57 -12.79
N LEU A 25 -4.21 2.59 -12.61
CA LEU A 25 -3.41 1.37 -12.51
C LEU A 25 -3.84 0.52 -11.31
N TYR A 26 -4.11 1.14 -10.17
CA TYR A 26 -4.58 0.44 -8.97
C TYR A 26 -5.93 -0.25 -9.22
N ALA A 27 -6.88 0.42 -9.87
CA ALA A 27 -8.15 -0.18 -10.24
C ALA A 27 -7.98 -1.38 -11.18
N VAL A 28 -7.13 -1.25 -12.21
CA VAL A 28 -6.83 -2.34 -13.15
C VAL A 28 -6.18 -3.53 -12.44
N CYS A 29 -5.22 -3.28 -11.54
CA CYS A 29 -4.58 -4.33 -10.74
C CYS A 29 -5.59 -5.07 -9.85
N ASN A 30 -6.48 -4.36 -9.17
CA ASN A 30 -7.48 -4.97 -8.31
C ASN A 30 -8.47 -5.86 -9.08
N VAL A 31 -8.95 -5.40 -10.23
CA VAL A 31 -9.86 -6.18 -11.11
C VAL A 31 -9.14 -7.40 -11.68
N SER A 32 -7.89 -7.23 -12.13
CA SER A 32 -7.09 -8.34 -12.65
C SER A 32 -6.81 -9.39 -11.57
N GLN A 33 -6.53 -8.95 -10.35
CA GLN A 33 -6.29 -9.84 -9.20
C GLN A 33 -7.55 -10.61 -8.81
N GLU A 34 -8.72 -9.97 -8.82
CA GLU A 34 -10.02 -10.63 -8.60
C GLU A 34 -10.30 -11.69 -9.66
N PHE A 35 -10.09 -11.35 -10.94
CA PHE A 35 -10.25 -12.28 -12.05
C PHE A 35 -9.33 -13.50 -11.89
N LEU A 36 -8.04 -13.26 -11.67
CA LEU A 36 -7.05 -14.32 -11.48
C LEU A 36 -7.38 -15.23 -10.29
N VAL A 37 -7.71 -14.68 -9.12
CA VAL A 37 -8.05 -15.45 -7.91
C VAL A 37 -9.34 -16.29 -8.07
N THR A 38 -10.23 -15.85 -8.95
CA THR A 38 -11.48 -16.55 -9.26
C THR A 38 -11.27 -17.66 -10.28
N THR A 39 -10.40 -17.47 -11.27
CA THR A 39 -10.15 -18.42 -12.36
C THR A 39 -9.07 -19.47 -12.04
N GLY A 40 -8.05 -19.13 -11.25
CA GLY A 40 -6.90 -20.00 -10.97
C GLY A 40 -6.80 -20.50 -9.53
N ASP A 41 -5.80 -21.36 -9.27
CA ASP A 41 -5.45 -21.75 -7.90
C ASP A 41 -4.82 -20.56 -7.16
N ARG A 42 -5.41 -20.21 -6.02
CA ARG A 42 -5.02 -19.02 -5.23
C ARG A 42 -3.57 -19.10 -4.79
N ILE A 43 -3.10 -20.29 -4.40
CA ILE A 43 -1.77 -20.49 -3.82
C ILE A 43 -0.72 -20.36 -4.91
N GLU A 44 -0.99 -20.91 -6.09
CA GLU A 44 -0.11 -20.80 -7.25
C GLU A 44 0.03 -19.34 -7.71
N LEU A 45 -1.10 -18.62 -7.80
CA LEU A 45 -1.10 -17.20 -8.16
C LEU A 45 -0.35 -16.33 -7.13
N MET A 46 -0.58 -16.54 -5.84
CA MET A 46 0.14 -15.78 -4.81
C MET A 46 1.62 -16.09 -4.79
N SER A 47 2.01 -17.33 -5.11
CA SER A 47 3.42 -17.70 -5.24
C SER A 47 4.08 -16.96 -6.40
N PHE A 48 3.42 -16.86 -7.56
CA PHE A 48 3.96 -16.11 -8.70
C PHE A 48 3.99 -14.60 -8.44
N VAL A 49 2.93 -14.02 -7.86
CA VAL A 49 2.91 -12.59 -7.49
C VAL A 49 4.02 -12.28 -6.48
N GLY A 50 4.23 -13.14 -5.48
CA GLY A 50 5.32 -13.00 -4.51
C GLY A 50 6.70 -13.10 -5.16
N LEU A 51 6.92 -14.09 -6.03
CA LEU A 51 8.20 -14.31 -6.70
C LEU A 51 8.56 -13.16 -7.64
N PHE A 52 7.67 -12.82 -8.59
CA PHE A 52 7.93 -11.73 -9.53
C PHE A 52 7.95 -10.37 -8.82
N GLY A 53 7.11 -10.17 -7.80
CA GLY A 53 7.13 -8.98 -6.96
C GLY A 53 8.46 -8.80 -6.22
N ALA A 54 9.01 -9.87 -5.65
CA ALA A 54 10.31 -9.84 -4.99
C ALA A 54 11.45 -9.54 -5.98
N LEU A 55 11.43 -10.13 -7.18
CA LEU A 55 12.43 -9.88 -8.22
C LEU A 55 12.41 -8.42 -8.71
N ILE A 56 11.23 -7.92 -9.07
CA ILE A 56 11.06 -6.54 -9.53
C ILE A 56 11.42 -5.56 -8.41
N GLY A 57 10.96 -5.82 -7.18
CA GLY A 57 11.29 -5.01 -6.00
C GLY A 57 12.78 -4.97 -5.71
N ALA A 58 13.47 -6.11 -5.79
CA ALA A 58 14.92 -6.17 -5.61
C ALA A 58 15.67 -5.35 -6.67
N ILE A 59 15.21 -5.37 -7.92
CA ILE A 59 15.76 -4.54 -9.00
C ILE A 59 15.51 -3.05 -8.70
N GLN A 60 14.29 -2.68 -8.32
CA GLN A 60 13.92 -1.28 -8.03
C GLN A 60 14.72 -0.71 -6.86
N VAL A 61 14.80 -1.44 -5.74
CA VAL A 61 15.64 -1.09 -4.58
C VAL A 61 17.10 -0.96 -5.00
N SER A 62 17.57 -1.88 -5.83
CA SER A 62 18.92 -1.83 -6.40
C SER A 62 19.14 -0.66 -7.36
N ILE A 63 18.13 0.01 -7.92
CA ILE A 63 18.37 1.14 -8.82
C ILE A 63 18.23 2.45 -8.06
N PHE A 64 17.17 2.60 -7.28
CA PHE A 64 16.77 3.87 -6.67
C PHE A 64 17.29 4.08 -5.25
N GLU A 65 17.49 3.01 -4.46
CA GLU A 65 17.72 3.12 -3.01
C GLU A 65 19.12 2.70 -2.56
N ARG A 66 20.06 2.43 -3.49
CA ARG A 66 21.45 2.05 -3.13
C ARG A 66 22.13 3.03 -2.17
N GLY A 67 21.89 4.33 -2.33
CA GLY A 67 22.47 5.36 -1.46
C GLY A 67 21.92 5.28 -0.03
N VAL A 68 20.61 5.07 0.09
CA VAL A 68 19.91 4.95 1.39
C VAL A 68 20.34 3.68 2.11
N LEU A 69 20.40 2.54 1.40
CA LEU A 69 20.86 1.27 1.93
C LEU A 69 22.26 1.31 2.54
N LYS A 70 23.16 2.11 1.95
CA LYS A 70 24.54 2.25 2.42
C LYS A 70 24.66 3.11 3.67
N SER A 71 23.70 4.01 3.90
CA SER A 71 23.65 4.89 5.08
C SER A 71 22.94 4.27 6.29
N ILE A 72 22.38 3.07 6.15
CA ILE A 72 21.67 2.41 7.24
C ILE A 72 22.70 1.73 8.16
N ASP A 73 22.70 2.12 9.44
CA ASP A 73 23.38 1.38 10.49
C ASP A 73 22.62 0.07 10.75
N TRP A 74 23.10 -1.01 10.17
CA TRP A 74 22.54 -2.35 10.32
C TRP A 74 22.76 -2.88 11.74
N SER A 75 21.83 -2.53 12.64
CA SER A 75 21.76 -3.05 14.00
C SER A 75 20.77 -4.23 14.09
N SER A 76 20.99 -5.15 15.03
CA SER A 76 20.12 -6.31 15.26
C SER A 76 18.66 -5.94 15.54
N GLY A 77 18.43 -4.79 16.18
CA GLY A 77 17.08 -4.25 16.42
C GLY A 77 16.38 -3.73 15.16
N VAL A 78 17.13 -3.29 14.15
CA VAL A 78 16.59 -2.81 12.87
C VAL A 78 16.13 -4.01 12.02
N GLY A 79 16.96 -5.07 11.96
CA GLY A 79 16.61 -6.30 11.25
C GLY A 79 15.32 -6.95 11.79
N LEU A 80 15.14 -6.98 13.11
CA LEU A 80 13.92 -7.52 13.72
C LEU A 80 12.65 -6.73 13.36
N ARG A 81 12.75 -5.40 13.29
CA ARG A 81 11.61 -4.54 12.87
C ARG A 81 11.25 -4.78 11.41
N TYR A 82 12.23 -4.89 10.52
CA TYR A 82 11.99 -5.24 9.12
C TYR A 82 11.35 -6.62 8.97
N LEU A 83 11.80 -7.60 9.75
CA LEU A 83 11.18 -8.94 9.77
C LEU A 83 9.71 -8.87 10.24
N GLY A 84 9.43 -8.14 11.31
CA GLY A 84 8.06 -7.94 11.80
C GLY A 84 7.14 -7.28 10.77
N ILE A 85 7.64 -6.25 10.08
CA ILE A 85 6.94 -5.60 8.97
C ILE A 85 6.72 -6.60 7.83
N ALA A 86 7.73 -7.36 7.42
CA ALA A 86 7.60 -8.35 6.35
C ALA A 86 6.54 -9.41 6.65
N ILE A 87 6.50 -9.93 7.88
CA ILE A 87 5.47 -10.89 8.33
C ILE A 87 4.08 -10.23 8.30
N ALA A 88 3.96 -9.00 8.77
CA ALA A 88 2.69 -8.27 8.75
C ALA A 88 2.16 -8.08 7.32
N TRP A 89 3.01 -7.67 6.38
CA TRP A 89 2.65 -7.55 4.96
C TRP A 89 2.27 -8.90 4.34
N PHE A 90 2.99 -9.97 4.66
CA PHE A 90 2.66 -11.32 4.19
C PHE A 90 1.27 -11.76 4.67
N LEU A 91 0.97 -11.59 5.96
CA LEU A 91 -0.33 -11.91 6.53
C LEU A 91 -1.43 -11.04 5.92
N PHE A 92 -1.17 -9.74 5.73
CA PHE A 92 -2.11 -8.81 5.12
C PHE A 92 -2.47 -9.23 3.68
N TYR A 93 -1.48 -9.48 2.82
CA TYR A 93 -1.74 -9.89 1.44
C TYR A 93 -2.41 -11.26 1.35
N SER A 94 -2.03 -12.21 2.22
CA SER A 94 -2.73 -13.50 2.32
C SER A 94 -4.21 -13.30 2.65
N LEU A 95 -4.51 -12.52 3.69
CA LEU A 95 -5.89 -12.24 4.11
C LEU A 95 -6.68 -11.46 3.04
N LEU A 96 -6.02 -10.54 2.34
CA LEU A 96 -6.59 -9.75 1.25
C LEU A 96 -7.04 -10.65 0.10
N THR A 97 -6.28 -11.68 -0.28
CA THR A 97 -6.73 -12.64 -1.31
C THR A 97 -7.87 -13.53 -0.88
N VAL A 98 -7.94 -13.85 0.41
CA VAL A 98 -9.08 -14.59 0.98
C VAL A 98 -10.33 -13.73 0.91
N LEU A 99 -10.21 -12.46 1.33
CA LEU A 99 -11.30 -11.49 1.33
C LEU A 99 -11.77 -11.15 -0.09
N LEU A 100 -10.84 -10.95 -1.04
CA LEU A 100 -11.19 -10.71 -2.45
C LEU A 100 -12.01 -11.86 -3.03
N LYS A 101 -11.67 -13.12 -2.70
CA LYS A 101 -12.44 -14.28 -3.18
C LYS A 101 -13.82 -14.40 -2.52
N ALA A 102 -13.96 -13.92 -1.28
CA ALA A 102 -15.20 -14.03 -0.52
C ALA A 102 -16.18 -12.86 -0.77
N SER A 103 -15.65 -11.66 -1.03
CA SER A 103 -16.40 -10.40 -0.99
C SER A 103 -16.26 -9.56 -2.26
N GLY A 104 -15.33 -9.92 -3.17
CA GLY A 104 -15.07 -9.22 -4.43
C GLY A 104 -14.28 -7.92 -4.30
N SER A 105 -13.80 -7.37 -5.42
CA SER A 105 -13.01 -6.12 -5.45
C SER A 105 -13.79 -4.89 -4.98
N ALA A 106 -15.11 -4.90 -5.16
CA ALA A 106 -16.00 -3.84 -4.73
C ALA A 106 -16.07 -3.70 -3.20
N MET A 107 -16.26 -4.80 -2.46
CA MET A 107 -16.26 -4.74 -0.99
C MET A 107 -14.87 -4.40 -0.44
N PHE A 108 -13.79 -4.88 -1.06
CA PHE A 108 -12.43 -4.53 -0.64
C PHE A 108 -12.18 -3.02 -0.73
N THR A 109 -12.64 -2.38 -1.81
CA THR A 109 -12.55 -0.92 -1.98
C THR A 109 -13.39 -0.16 -0.94
N LEU A 110 -14.59 -0.66 -0.61
CA LEU A 110 -15.41 -0.09 0.46
C LEU A 110 -14.79 -0.28 1.86
N SER A 111 -14.15 -1.42 2.11
CA SER A 111 -13.40 -1.67 3.35
C SER A 111 -12.21 -0.71 3.51
N LEU A 112 -11.50 -0.38 2.42
CA LEU A 112 -10.46 0.65 2.46
C LEU A 112 -11.03 2.03 2.81
N LEU A 113 -12.13 2.44 2.18
CA LEU A 113 -12.77 3.72 2.47
C LEU A 113 -13.23 3.83 3.94
N THR A 114 -13.76 2.74 4.49
CA THR A 114 -14.16 2.68 5.91
C THR A 114 -12.96 2.61 6.86
N SER A 115 -11.83 2.03 6.45
CA SER A 115 -10.58 2.05 7.23
C SER A 115 -10.08 3.47 7.50
N ASP A 116 -10.20 4.37 6.52
CA ASP A 116 -9.82 5.78 6.72
C ASP A 116 -10.69 6.47 7.78
N MET A 117 -11.96 6.07 7.93
CA MET A 117 -12.83 6.58 8.99
C MET A 117 -12.40 6.12 10.40
N TRP A 118 -11.82 4.92 10.52
CA TRP A 118 -11.25 4.44 11.78
C TRP A 118 -10.00 5.24 12.20
N ALA A 119 -9.16 5.62 11.23
CA ALA A 119 -8.00 6.48 11.50
C ALA A 119 -8.44 7.86 12.03
N VAL A 120 -9.51 8.43 11.48
CA VAL A 120 -10.11 9.68 11.96
C VAL A 120 -10.68 9.53 13.38
N LEU A 121 -11.39 8.43 13.67
CA LEU A 121 -11.89 8.14 15.02
C LEU A 121 -10.77 8.04 16.06
N ILE A 122 -9.68 7.33 15.74
CA ILE A 122 -8.52 7.22 16.64
C ILE A 122 -7.88 8.60 16.85
N ARG A 123 -7.77 9.42 15.80
CA ARG A 123 -7.20 10.77 15.90
C ARG A 123 -8.03 11.68 16.81
N ILE A 124 -9.36 11.61 16.74
CA ILE A 124 -10.27 12.37 17.60
C ILE A 124 -10.19 11.86 19.05
N PHE A 125 -10.36 10.55 19.25
CA PHE A 125 -10.53 9.97 20.59
C PHE A 125 -9.23 9.78 21.35
N ALA A 126 -8.13 9.41 20.67
CA ALA A 126 -6.85 9.11 21.32
C ALA A 126 -5.90 10.31 21.36
N TYR A 127 -5.89 11.15 20.32
CA TYR A 127 -4.96 12.28 20.22
C TYR A 127 -5.60 13.65 20.53
N HIS A 128 -6.92 13.73 20.69
CA HIS A 128 -7.67 14.97 20.98
C HIS A 128 -7.32 16.13 20.04
N GLU A 129 -6.92 15.84 18.81
CA GLU A 129 -6.69 16.86 17.78
C GLU A 129 -8.02 17.28 17.15
N LYS A 130 -8.19 18.58 16.91
CA LYS A 130 -9.31 19.09 16.12
C LYS A 130 -9.17 18.59 14.69
N VAL A 131 -10.21 17.94 14.19
CA VAL A 131 -10.32 17.58 12.78
C VAL A 131 -10.62 18.86 12.01
N ASP A 132 -9.63 19.41 11.30
CA ASP A 132 -9.87 20.45 10.29
C ASP A 132 -10.73 19.79 9.20
N TRP A 133 -12.02 20.10 9.20
CA TRP A 133 -12.93 19.77 8.11
C TRP A 133 -12.67 20.79 6.99
N LEU A 134 -12.01 20.35 5.91
CA LEU A 134 -11.58 21.17 4.76
C LEU A 134 -10.49 22.22 5.07
#